data_AF-A0A1M5A9X2-F1
#
_entry.id   AF-A0A1M5A9X2-F1
#
_cell.length_a   1.000
_cell.length_b   1.000
_cell.length_c   1.000
_cell.angle_alpha   90.00
_cell.angle_beta   90.00
_cell.angle_gamma   90.00
#
_symmetry.space_group_name_H-M   'P 1'
#
loop_
_entity.id
_entity.type
_entity.pdbx_description
1 polymer ?
#
loop_
_entity_poly.entity_id
_entity_poly.type
_entity_poly.pdbx_seq_one_letter_code
_entity_poly.pdbx_strand_id
1 'polypeptide(L)'
;MAGIESPGLTAAPAIAVEVREILSKAGLKLVKKDDFIDTRTVVRFRDLNFQERAELIEKDPRYGKIICRCETVTEGEIVDAIKRGARSVDAVKRRTRAGMGRCQGGFCSPRVAEILSKELHIPMDKVTKSGDGSYMLVGRIKETLRGEENA
;
A
#
# COMPACT_ATOMS: atom_id res chain seq x y z
N MET A 1 -1.49 23.21 15.66
CA MET A 1 -0.78 21.93 15.87
C MET A 1 0.39 21.85 14.91
N ALA A 2 1.58 21.54 15.41
CA ALA A 2 2.70 21.11 14.57
C ALA A 2 2.57 19.60 14.28
N GLY A 3 3.24 19.10 13.23
CA GLY A 3 3.19 17.69 12.86
C GLY A 3 3.67 16.74 13.96
N ILE A 4 3.21 15.48 13.91
CA ILE A 4 3.67 14.42 14.83
C ILE A 4 4.77 13.63 14.13
N GLU A 5 5.97 13.63 14.68
CA GLU A 5 7.15 12.93 14.12
C GLU A 5 7.31 11.49 14.65
N SER A 6 6.47 11.08 15.60
CA SER A 6 6.40 9.73 16.16
C SER A 6 5.13 8.99 15.67
N PRO A 7 4.95 7.68 15.94
CA PRO A 7 3.81 6.93 15.41
C PRO A 7 2.44 7.49 15.81
N GLY A 8 2.39 8.36 16.84
CA GLY A 8 1.20 9.10 17.26
C GLY A 8 -0.01 8.26 17.68
N LEU A 9 0.02 6.94 17.48
CA LEU A 9 -1.15 6.08 17.49
C LEU A 9 -1.82 6.04 18.87
N THR A 10 -1.01 5.99 19.94
CA THR A 10 -1.48 6.05 21.32
C THR A 10 -2.08 7.40 21.69
N ALA A 11 -1.51 8.49 21.16
CA ALA A 11 -1.98 9.85 21.45
C ALA A 11 -3.13 10.30 20.51
N ALA A 12 -3.34 9.61 19.39
CA ALA A 12 -4.27 10.02 18.33
C ALA A 12 -5.70 10.28 18.83
N PRO A 13 -6.31 9.46 19.70
CA PRO A 13 -7.64 9.73 20.22
C PRO A 13 -7.70 11.03 21.05
N ALA A 14 -6.71 11.27 21.91
CA ALA A 14 -6.64 12.47 22.74
C ALA A 14 -6.41 13.73 21.89
N ILE A 15 -5.50 13.63 20.92
CA ILE A 15 -5.22 14.68 19.93
C ILE A 15 -6.48 15.02 19.13
N ALA A 16 -7.26 14.01 18.71
CA ALA A 16 -8.49 14.24 17.94
C ALA A 16 -9.53 15.04 18.74
N VAL A 17 -9.67 14.76 20.04
CA VAL A 17 -10.55 15.54 20.94
C VAL A 17 -10.06 16.98 21.05
N GLU A 18 -8.76 17.19 21.23
CA GLU A 18 -8.17 18.54 21.31
C GLU A 18 -8.37 19.33 20.01
N VAL A 19 -8.12 18.71 18.84
CA VAL A 19 -8.36 19.35 17.53
C VAL A 19 -9.82 19.76 17.38
N ARG A 20 -10.76 18.90 17.79
CA ARG A 20 -12.19 19.22 17.76
C ARG A 20 -12.49 20.50 18.55
N GLU A 21 -11.95 20.62 19.76
CA GLU A 21 -12.15 21.81 20.60
C GLU A 21 -11.53 23.07 19.99
N ILE A 22 -10.32 22.97 19.44
CA ILE A 22 -9.66 24.08 18.75
C ILE A 22 -10.52 24.56 17.57
N LEU A 23 -11.05 23.65 16.75
CA LEU A 23 -11.88 23.98 15.60
C LEU A 23 -13.22 24.61 16.02
N SER A 24 -13.85 24.10 17.07
CA SER A 24 -15.07 24.67 17.65
C SER A 24 -14.85 26.12 18.09
N LYS A 25 -13.76 26.38 18.82
CA LYS A 25 -13.38 27.73 19.29
C LYS A 25 -13.02 28.68 18.15
N ALA A 26 -12.52 28.16 17.03
CA ALA A 26 -12.27 28.93 15.81
C ALA A 26 -13.56 29.27 15.03
N GLY A 27 -14.74 28.85 15.49
CA GLY A 27 -16.03 29.15 14.89
C GLY A 27 -16.52 28.10 13.88
N LEU A 28 -15.85 26.95 13.76
CA LEU A 28 -16.31 25.88 12.88
C LEU A 28 -17.55 25.21 13.49
N LYS A 29 -18.66 25.20 12.75
CA LYS A 29 -19.87 24.47 13.14
C LYS A 29 -19.62 22.97 13.03
N LEU A 30 -19.48 22.29 14.17
CA LEU A 30 -19.31 20.85 14.24
C LEU A 30 -20.67 20.15 14.26
N VAL A 31 -20.91 19.29 13.28
CA VAL A 31 -22.09 18.41 13.23
C VAL A 31 -21.63 16.98 13.42
N LYS A 32 -22.21 16.27 14.39
CA LYS A 32 -21.93 14.86 14.58
C LYS A 32 -22.47 14.08 13.39
N LYS A 33 -21.63 13.22 12.81
CA LYS A 33 -22.06 12.26 11.81
C LYS A 33 -22.54 10.99 12.51
N ASP A 34 -23.83 10.68 12.40
CA ASP A 34 -24.43 9.51 13.06
C ASP A 34 -24.16 8.20 12.31
N ASP A 35 -23.90 8.27 11.00
CA ASP A 35 -23.63 7.16 10.08
C ASP A 35 -22.14 7.01 9.75
N PHE A 36 -21.27 7.09 10.76
CA PHE A 36 -19.83 6.92 10.55
C PHE A 36 -19.47 5.45 10.27
N ILE A 37 -18.85 5.19 9.12
CA ILE A 37 -18.34 3.87 8.75
C ILE A 37 -16.92 3.72 9.33
N ASP A 38 -16.82 2.97 10.43
CA ASP A 38 -15.57 2.70 11.15
C ASP A 38 -14.86 1.41 10.69
N THR A 39 -15.56 0.56 9.95
CA THR A 39 -15.04 -0.73 9.50
C THR A 39 -14.65 -0.71 8.03
N ARG A 40 -13.64 -1.52 7.69
CA ARG A 40 -13.24 -1.82 6.31
C ARG A 40 -13.01 -3.31 6.18
N THR A 41 -13.80 -3.97 5.35
CA THR A 41 -13.59 -5.39 5.03
C THR A 41 -12.53 -5.49 3.95
N VAL A 42 -11.50 -6.28 4.20
CA VAL A 42 -10.42 -6.58 3.24
C VAL A 42 -10.27 -8.09 3.18
N VAL A 43 -10.31 -8.64 1.97
CA VAL A 43 -10.10 -10.07 1.76
C VAL A 43 -8.62 -10.39 2.02
N ARG A 44 -8.37 -11.38 2.88
CA ARG A 44 -7.03 -11.89 3.18
C ARG A 44 -6.96 -13.36 2.80
N PHE A 45 -6.26 -13.68 1.73
CA PHE A 45 -6.29 -15.03 1.14
C PHE A 45 -5.81 -16.11 2.12
N ARG A 46 -4.86 -15.76 3.00
CA ARG A 46 -4.32 -16.67 4.03
C ARG A 46 -5.37 -17.10 5.06
N ASP A 47 -6.34 -16.25 5.35
CA ASP A 47 -7.33 -16.48 6.41
C ASP A 47 -8.55 -17.28 5.91
N LEU A 48 -8.71 -17.40 4.58
CA LEU A 48 -9.81 -18.14 3.95
C LEU A 48 -9.62 -19.66 3.99
N ASN A 49 -10.73 -20.39 4.01
CA ASN A 49 -10.75 -21.84 3.87
C ASN A 49 -10.60 -22.28 2.39
N PHE A 50 -10.49 -23.58 2.14
CA PHE A 50 -10.25 -24.10 0.78
C PHE A 50 -11.38 -23.80 -0.21
N GLN A 51 -12.64 -23.91 0.22
CA GLN A 51 -13.81 -23.63 -0.63
C GLN A 51 -13.88 -22.14 -0.98
N GLU A 52 -13.73 -21.26 0.01
CA GLU A 52 -13.70 -19.81 -0.19
C GLU A 52 -12.57 -19.38 -1.13
N ARG A 53 -11.39 -20.00 -1.00
CA ARG A 53 -10.26 -19.75 -1.92
C ARG A 53 -10.62 -20.17 -3.35
N ALA A 54 -11.21 -21.35 -3.54
CA ALA A 54 -11.59 -21.82 -4.87
C ALA A 54 -12.61 -20.89 -5.52
N GLU A 55 -13.66 -20.50 -4.80
CA GLU A 55 -14.66 -19.53 -5.29
C GLU A 55 -14.04 -18.17 -5.64
N LEU A 56 -13.12 -17.68 -4.81
CA LEU A 56 -12.46 -16.41 -5.06
C LEU A 56 -11.54 -16.46 -6.29
N ILE A 57 -10.84 -17.58 -6.49
CA ILE A 57 -9.99 -17.82 -7.67
C ILE A 57 -10.84 -17.92 -8.94
N GLU A 58 -12.00 -18.56 -8.86
CA GLU A 58 -12.95 -18.65 -9.98
C GLU A 58 -13.47 -17.27 -10.38
N LYS A 59 -13.80 -16.41 -9.39
CA LYS A 59 -14.25 -15.03 -9.64
C LYS A 59 -13.13 -14.14 -10.18
N ASP A 60 -11.91 -14.28 -9.67
CA ASP A 60 -10.75 -13.52 -10.12
C ASP A 60 -9.48 -14.39 -10.05
N PRO A 61 -8.98 -14.87 -11.21
CA PRO A 61 -7.81 -15.74 -11.29
C PRO A 61 -6.53 -15.17 -10.64
N ARG A 62 -6.45 -13.84 -10.44
CA ARG A 62 -5.31 -13.21 -9.75
C ARG A 62 -5.17 -13.65 -8.30
N TYR A 63 -6.26 -14.07 -7.65
CA TYR A 63 -6.21 -14.67 -6.31
C TYR A 63 -5.60 -16.07 -6.31
N GLY A 64 -5.43 -16.71 -7.49
CA GLY A 64 -4.74 -18.00 -7.61
C GLY A 64 -3.21 -17.87 -7.65
N LYS A 65 -2.69 -16.66 -7.85
CA LYS A 65 -1.25 -16.42 -8.05
C LYS A 65 -0.61 -15.84 -6.79
N ILE A 66 0.11 -16.68 -6.05
CA ILE A 66 0.84 -16.26 -4.85
C ILE A 66 2.09 -15.46 -5.24
N ILE A 67 2.14 -14.19 -4.80
CA ILE A 67 3.27 -13.28 -5.00
C ILE A 67 4.21 -13.30 -3.79
N CYS A 68 3.67 -13.27 -2.56
CA CYS A 68 4.45 -13.41 -1.34
C CYS A 68 4.19 -14.77 -0.71
N ARG A 69 5.14 -15.70 -0.82
CA ARG A 69 5.01 -17.05 -0.23
C ARG A 69 5.03 -17.03 1.30
N CYS A 70 5.87 -16.20 1.92
CA CYS A 70 5.96 -16.14 3.38
C CYS A 70 4.65 -15.69 4.04
N GLU A 71 3.95 -14.80 3.36
CA GLU A 71 2.72 -14.19 3.85
C GLU A 71 1.49 -14.66 3.04
N THR A 72 1.61 -15.69 2.21
CA THR A 72 0.52 -16.21 1.35
C THR A 72 -0.32 -15.10 0.71
N VAL A 73 0.35 -14.07 0.17
CA VAL A 73 -0.30 -12.90 -0.45
C VAL A 73 -0.36 -13.11 -1.95
N THR A 74 -1.54 -12.90 -2.52
CA THR A 74 -1.86 -13.09 -3.93
C THR A 74 -1.63 -11.83 -4.76
N GLU A 75 -1.59 -11.96 -6.09
CA GLU A 75 -1.63 -10.81 -7.00
C GLU A 75 -2.94 -10.04 -6.82
N GLY A 76 -4.07 -10.73 -6.63
CA GLY A 76 -5.38 -10.13 -6.38
C GLY A 76 -5.39 -9.17 -5.19
N GLU A 77 -4.81 -9.57 -4.06
CA GLU A 77 -4.69 -8.70 -2.87
C GLU A 77 -3.80 -7.48 -3.11
N ILE A 78 -2.74 -7.61 -3.90
CA ILE A 78 -1.85 -6.49 -4.23
C ILE A 78 -2.58 -5.49 -5.14
N VAL A 79 -3.27 -5.99 -6.17
CA VAL A 79 -4.06 -5.14 -7.07
C VAL A 79 -5.19 -4.44 -6.32
N ASP A 80 -5.90 -5.14 -5.45
CA ASP A 80 -6.92 -4.54 -4.57
C ASP A 80 -6.32 -3.43 -3.69
N ALA A 81 -5.14 -3.65 -3.09
CA ALA A 81 -4.47 -2.62 -2.31
C ALA A 81 -4.11 -1.38 -3.14
N ILE A 82 -3.71 -1.56 -4.40
CA ILE A 82 -3.43 -0.47 -5.35
C ILE A 82 -4.71 0.29 -5.70
N LYS A 83 -5.81 -0.39 -6.00
CA LYS A 83 -7.12 0.23 -6.23
C LYS A 83 -7.58 1.06 -5.03
N ARG A 84 -7.29 0.60 -3.80
CA ARG A 84 -7.53 1.33 -2.54
C ARG A 84 -6.47 2.38 -2.19
N GLY A 85 -5.64 2.79 -3.15
CA GLY A 85 -4.74 3.94 -3.01
C GLY A 85 -3.29 3.61 -2.63
N ALA A 86 -2.85 2.35 -2.65
CA ALA A 86 -1.41 2.07 -2.55
C ALA A 86 -0.67 2.58 -3.79
N ARG A 87 0.44 3.30 -3.59
CA ARG A 87 1.24 3.89 -4.68
C ARG A 87 2.74 3.61 -4.60
N SER A 88 3.17 2.82 -3.61
CA SER A 88 4.58 2.46 -3.40
C SER A 88 4.69 1.05 -2.83
N VAL A 89 5.88 0.44 -2.91
CA VAL A 89 6.12 -0.93 -2.41
C VAL A 89 5.81 -1.01 -0.90
N ASP A 90 6.22 -0.02 -0.11
CA ASP A 90 5.92 0.02 1.31
C ASP A 90 4.43 0.30 1.59
N ALA A 91 3.72 1.02 0.71
CA ALA A 91 2.28 1.20 0.83
C ALA A 91 1.51 -0.11 0.58
N VAL A 92 1.96 -0.94 -0.35
CA VAL A 92 1.46 -2.31 -0.56
C VAL A 92 1.79 -3.18 0.65
N LYS A 93 3.06 -3.19 1.08
CA LYS A 93 3.53 -3.93 2.25
C LYS A 93 2.70 -3.66 3.50
N ARG A 94 2.39 -2.40 3.82
CA ARG A 94 1.56 -2.04 4.99
C ARG A 94 0.10 -2.49 4.88
N ARG A 95 -0.44 -2.63 3.66
CA ARG A 95 -1.84 -3.02 3.42
C ARG A 95 -2.03 -4.54 3.32
N THR A 96 -1.07 -5.25 2.75
CA THR A 96 -1.20 -6.69 2.43
C THR A 96 -0.24 -7.58 3.20
N ARG A 97 0.78 -7.01 3.84
CA ARG A 97 1.93 -7.70 4.45
C ARG A 97 2.91 -8.32 3.45
N ALA A 98 2.74 -8.15 2.13
CA ALA A 98 3.74 -8.59 1.16
C ALA A 98 5.11 -7.94 1.47
N GLY A 99 6.11 -8.78 1.77
CA GLY A 99 7.45 -8.34 2.19
C GLY A 99 7.64 -8.20 3.71
N MET A 100 6.67 -8.58 4.54
CA MET A 100 6.80 -8.62 6.01
C MET A 100 7.12 -10.00 6.59
N GLY A 101 7.18 -11.04 5.75
CA GLY A 101 7.50 -12.41 6.19
C GLY A 101 9.01 -12.65 6.35
N ARG A 102 9.42 -13.89 6.62
CA ARG A 102 10.83 -14.26 6.88
C ARG A 102 11.84 -13.73 5.86
N CYS A 103 11.48 -13.65 4.58
CA CYS A 103 12.36 -13.16 3.53
C CYS A 103 12.50 -11.62 3.44
N GLN A 104 11.75 -10.87 4.25
CA GLN A 104 11.80 -9.40 4.31
C GLN A 104 11.70 -8.70 2.95
N GLY A 105 10.94 -9.27 2.01
CA GLY A 105 10.72 -8.70 0.68
C GLY A 105 11.69 -9.14 -0.41
N GLY A 106 12.76 -9.87 -0.07
CA GLY A 106 13.82 -10.24 -1.02
C GLY A 106 13.34 -10.92 -2.31
N PHE A 107 12.23 -11.67 -2.25
CA PHE A 107 11.67 -12.36 -3.44
C PHE A 107 10.45 -11.65 -4.05
N CYS A 108 9.60 -11.03 -3.22
CA CYS A 108 8.32 -10.51 -3.67
C CYS A 108 8.37 -9.02 -4.04
N SER A 109 9.33 -8.25 -3.53
CA SER A 109 9.43 -6.81 -3.80
C SER A 109 9.59 -6.48 -5.29
N PRO A 110 10.41 -7.19 -6.11
CA PRO A 110 10.47 -6.93 -7.54
C PRO A 110 9.14 -7.18 -8.25
N ARG A 111 8.44 -8.27 -7.90
CA ARG A 111 7.11 -8.60 -8.45
C ARG A 111 6.04 -7.59 -8.04
N VAL A 112 6.10 -7.10 -6.80
CA VAL A 112 5.21 -6.02 -6.33
C VAL A 112 5.46 -4.74 -7.13
N ALA A 113 6.72 -4.42 -7.42
CA ALA A 113 7.07 -3.26 -8.26
C ALA A 113 6.54 -3.41 -9.69
N GLU A 114 6.65 -4.60 -10.30
CA GLU A 114 6.06 -4.90 -11.61
C GLU A 114 4.53 -4.71 -11.62
N ILE A 115 3.83 -5.21 -10.59
CA ILE A 115 2.38 -5.04 -10.48
C ILE A 115 2.03 -3.55 -10.29
N LEU A 116 2.77 -2.80 -9.47
CA LEU A 116 2.59 -1.35 -9.32
C LEU A 116 2.78 -0.60 -10.65
N SER A 117 3.85 -0.90 -11.38
CA SER A 117 4.11 -0.31 -12.70
C SER A 117 2.95 -0.55 -13.66
N LYS A 118 2.48 -1.81 -13.73
CA LYS A 118 1.37 -2.21 -14.59
C LYS A 118 0.05 -1.53 -14.20
N GLU A 119 -0.35 -1.62 -12.95
CA GLU A 119 -1.66 -1.12 -12.49
C GLU A 119 -1.74 0.42 -12.48
N LEU A 120 -0.62 1.10 -12.23
CA LEU A 120 -0.54 2.57 -12.23
C LEU A 120 -0.17 3.15 -13.59
N HIS A 121 0.14 2.31 -14.59
CA HIS A 121 0.58 2.73 -15.92
C HIS A 121 1.80 3.67 -15.87
N ILE A 122 2.73 3.39 -14.95
CA ILE A 122 3.99 4.12 -14.80
C ILE A 122 5.15 3.22 -15.20
N PRO A 123 6.24 3.76 -15.76
CA PRO A 123 7.41 2.95 -16.07
C PRO A 123 8.09 2.45 -14.78
N MET A 124 8.79 1.32 -14.89
CA MET A 124 9.36 0.60 -13.75
C MET A 124 10.36 1.41 -12.91
N ASP A 125 11.07 2.35 -13.53
CA ASP A 125 12.01 3.28 -12.91
C ASP A 125 11.31 4.41 -12.11
N LYS A 126 10.00 4.58 -12.28
CA LYS A 126 9.19 5.51 -11.48
C LYS A 126 8.50 4.85 -10.30
N VAL A 127 8.60 3.53 -10.15
CA VAL A 127 8.08 2.84 -8.97
C VAL A 127 8.96 3.16 -7.77
N THR A 128 8.34 3.57 -6.66
CA THR A 128 9.04 3.96 -5.44
C THR A 128 8.85 2.95 -4.30
N LYS A 129 9.83 2.91 -3.41
CA LYS A 129 9.79 2.14 -2.16
C LYS A 129 8.81 2.79 -1.18
N SER A 130 9.01 4.06 -0.84
CA SER A 130 8.29 4.76 0.23
C SER A 130 7.77 6.15 -0.14
N GLY A 131 7.85 6.55 -1.42
CA GLY A 131 7.49 7.89 -1.90
C GLY A 131 8.60 8.52 -2.74
N ASP A 132 8.49 9.82 -3.00
CA ASP A 132 9.40 10.53 -3.92
C ASP A 132 10.88 10.40 -3.48
N GLY A 133 11.77 10.26 -4.45
CA GLY A 133 13.21 10.08 -4.23
C GLY A 133 13.64 8.66 -3.81
N SER A 134 12.70 7.74 -3.57
CA SER A 134 12.99 6.36 -3.17
C SER A 134 12.75 5.34 -4.29
N TYR A 135 13.23 5.64 -5.50
CA TYR A 135 13.01 4.79 -6.68
C TYR A 135 13.59 3.38 -6.50
N MET A 136 12.81 2.37 -6.89
CA MET A 136 13.23 0.96 -6.83
C MET A 136 14.32 0.65 -7.87
N LEU A 137 14.30 1.36 -8.99
CA LEU A 137 15.23 1.21 -10.10
C LEU A 137 15.64 2.60 -10.57
N VAL A 138 16.91 2.77 -10.95
CA VAL A 138 17.48 4.05 -11.39
C VAL A 138 17.44 4.26 -12.91
N GLY A 139 16.94 3.28 -13.66
CA GLY A 139 16.88 3.30 -15.12
C GLY A 139 17.29 1.96 -15.73
N ARG A 140 17.32 1.88 -17.06
CA ARG A 140 17.80 0.71 -17.77
C ARG A 140 19.32 0.76 -17.91
N ILE A 141 19.98 -0.37 -17.67
CA ILE A 141 21.45 -0.50 -17.66
C ILE A 141 22.11 0.14 -18.90
N LYS A 142 21.56 -0.07 -20.11
CA LYS A 142 22.15 0.47 -21.35
C LYS A 142 21.88 1.95 -21.59
N GLU A 143 20.93 2.55 -20.89
CA GLU A 143 20.63 3.98 -20.97
C GLU A 143 21.49 4.77 -19.96
N THR A 144 21.71 4.23 -18.77
CA THR A 144 22.60 4.85 -17.75
C THR A 144 24.08 4.83 -18.14
N LEU A 145 24.52 3.83 -18.93
CA LEU A 145 25.88 3.77 -19.46
C LEU A 145 26.14 4.73 -20.63
N ARG A 146 25.08 5.32 -21.22
CA ARG A 146 25.17 6.26 -22.35
C ARG A 146 25.16 7.74 -21.93
N GLY A 147 25.26 8.03 -20.65
CA GLY A 147 25.18 9.39 -20.13
C GLY A 147 26.50 10.17 -20.18
N GLU A 148 26.92 10.61 -21.38
CA GLU A 148 27.69 11.85 -21.65
C GLU A 148 27.54 12.34 -23.13
N GLU A 149 26.45 12.02 -23.84
CA GLU A 149 26.18 12.63 -25.16
C GLU A 149 24.79 13.27 -25.18
N ASN A 150 24.78 14.59 -25.37
CA ASN A 150 23.65 15.55 -25.38
C ASN A 150 23.32 16.16 -24.01
N ALA A 151 24.24 17.04 -23.59
CA ALA A 151 23.87 18.35 -23.03
C ALA A 151 23.09 19.18 -24.07
#